data_AF-A0A0F2RCW1-F1
#
_entry.id   AF-A0A0F2RCW1-F1
#
_cell.length_a   1.000
_cell.length_b   1.000
_cell.length_c   1.000
_cell.angle_alpha   90.00
_cell.angle_beta   90.00
_cell.angle_gamma   90.00
#
_symmetry.space_group_name_H-M   'P 1'
#
loop_
_entity.id
_entity.type
_entity.pdbx_description
1 polymer ?
#
loop_
_entity_poly.entity_id
_entity_poly.type
_entity_poly.pdbx_seq_one_letter_code
_entity_poly.pdbx_strand_id
1 'polypeptide(L)'
;MDQKPDFKRLRLLQVGALVAGAAVFFLALWGMGQFARPELAPIIMSFAFGGITFSGLFYFSALLTEGSLQKYIISDDTVIKGERVEMVTTTALSGDPEIDKWIGIYAFTRNLFGMSIIPLLILGGLYLFA
;
A
#
# COMPACT_ATOMS: atom_id res chain seq x y z
N MET A 1 -23.55 18.20 -5.88
CA MET A 1 -22.90 18.49 -4.58
C MET A 1 -21.86 17.41 -4.37
N ASP A 2 -20.61 17.69 -4.67
CA ASP A 2 -19.51 16.75 -4.43
C ASP A 2 -19.39 16.49 -2.93
N GLN A 3 -19.81 15.30 -2.49
CA GLN A 3 -19.55 14.86 -1.13
C GLN A 3 -18.03 14.75 -0.95
N LYS A 4 -17.49 15.56 -0.04
CA LYS A 4 -16.11 15.46 0.40
C LYS A 4 -15.92 14.12 1.14
N PRO A 5 -14.74 13.47 1.02
CA PRO A 5 -14.43 12.26 1.79
C PRO A 5 -14.52 12.52 3.30
N ASP A 6 -14.92 11.52 4.08
CA ASP A 6 -14.86 11.63 5.54
C ASP A 6 -13.42 11.40 6.04
N PHE A 7 -12.70 12.50 6.24
CA PHE A 7 -11.30 12.46 6.69
C PHE A 7 -11.11 11.80 8.06
N LYS A 8 -12.11 11.83 8.95
CA LYS A 8 -12.01 11.17 10.25
C LYS A 8 -12.03 9.66 10.07
N ARG A 9 -12.91 9.16 9.20
CA ARG A 9 -12.95 7.74 8.83
C ARG A 9 -11.67 7.31 8.12
N LEU A 10 -11.21 8.06 7.12
CA LEU A 10 -9.93 7.78 6.44
C LEU A 10 -8.76 7.67 7.42
N ARG A 11 -8.71 8.56 8.42
CA ARG A 11 -7.69 8.50 9.46
C ARG A 11 -7.82 7.29 10.37
N LEU A 12 -9.04 6.93 10.75
CA LEU A 12 -9.28 5.73 11.55
C LEU A 12 -8.89 4.45 10.79
N LEU A 13 -9.19 4.39 9.49
CA LEU A 13 -8.77 3.30 8.61
C LEU A 13 -7.26 3.23 8.46
N GLN A 14 -6.59 4.38 8.28
CA GLN A 14 -5.14 4.46 8.20
C GLN A 14 -4.48 3.95 9.49
N VAL A 15 -4.97 4.39 10.65
CA VAL A 15 -4.46 3.95 11.96
C VAL A 15 -4.72 2.46 12.16
N GLY A 16 -5.92 1.98 11.82
CA GLY A 16 -6.25 0.55 11.90
C GLY A 16 -5.34 -0.31 11.02
N ALA A 17 -5.12 0.10 9.77
CA ALA A 17 -4.20 -0.56 8.86
C ALA A 17 -2.75 -0.51 9.35
N LEU A 18 -2.32 0.60 9.94
CA LEU A 18 -0.97 0.74 10.50
C LEU A 18 -0.76 -0.20 11.69
N VAL A 19 -1.74 -0.28 12.60
CA VAL A 19 -1.71 -1.21 13.74
C VAL A 19 -1.67 -2.65 13.26
N ALA A 20 -2.48 -3.01 12.27
CA ALA A 20 -2.46 -4.35 11.69
C ALA A 20 -1.12 -4.68 11.02
N GLY A 21 -0.56 -3.76 10.24
CA GLY A 21 0.76 -3.93 9.62
C GLY A 21 1.88 -4.07 10.65
N ALA A 22 1.85 -3.27 11.72
CA ALA A 22 2.80 -3.39 12.82
C ALA A 22 2.66 -4.74 13.55
N ALA A 23 1.42 -5.18 13.81
CA ALA A 23 1.17 -6.48 14.43
C ALA A 23 1.73 -7.62 13.58
N VAL A 24 1.48 -7.62 12.25
CA VAL A 24 2.05 -8.62 11.33
C VAL A 24 3.58 -8.57 11.32
N PHE A 25 4.19 -7.39 11.32
CA PHE A 25 5.64 -7.24 11.40
C PHE A 25 6.22 -7.88 12.66
N PHE A 26 5.68 -7.57 13.84
CA PHE A 26 6.16 -8.14 15.10
C PHE A 26 5.91 -9.64 15.22
N LEU A 27 4.75 -10.12 14.74
CA LEU A 27 4.45 -11.55 14.69
C LEU A 27 5.38 -12.30 13.73
N ALA A 28 5.72 -11.69 12.58
CA ALA A 28 6.67 -12.26 11.63
C ALA A 28 8.09 -12.36 12.23
N LEU A 29 8.57 -11.29 12.89
CA LEU A 29 9.84 -11.32 13.61
C LEU A 29 9.86 -12.40 14.69
N TRP A 30 8.76 -12.55 15.42
CA TRP A 30 8.64 -13.58 16.45
C TRP A 30 8.64 -14.99 15.86
N GLY A 31 7.81 -15.24 14.85
CA GLY A 31 7.68 -16.55 14.19
C GLY A 31 8.96 -16.99 13.49
N MET A 32 9.78 -16.05 13.02
CA MET A 32 11.09 -16.33 12.43
C MET A 32 12.25 -16.30 13.43
N GLY A 33 11.98 -16.22 14.74
CA GLY A 33 13.01 -16.27 15.79
C GLY A 33 13.98 -15.08 15.81
N GLN A 34 13.61 -13.97 15.17
CA GLN A 34 14.51 -12.83 14.92
C GLN A 34 14.88 -12.05 16.19
N PHE A 35 14.10 -12.20 17.26
CA PHE A 35 14.44 -11.63 18.57
C PHE A 35 15.61 -12.36 19.25
N ALA A 36 15.84 -13.64 18.93
CA ALA A 36 16.93 -14.42 19.51
C ALA A 36 18.15 -14.48 18.57
N ARG A 37 17.91 -14.56 17.26
CA ARG A 37 18.95 -14.64 16.23
C ARG A 37 18.58 -13.74 15.05
N PRO A 38 18.97 -12.46 15.07
CA PRO A 38 18.62 -11.53 14.01
C PRO A 38 19.43 -11.84 12.75
N GLU A 39 18.71 -12.05 11.66
CA GLU A 39 19.21 -12.28 10.32
C GLU A 39 18.57 -11.28 9.36
N LEU A 40 19.36 -10.77 8.41
CA LEU A 40 18.91 -9.67 7.55
C LEU A 40 17.72 -10.08 6.66
N ALA A 41 17.76 -11.27 6.07
CA ALA A 41 16.72 -11.70 5.12
C ALA A 41 15.33 -11.85 5.79
N PRO A 42 15.16 -12.55 6.93
CA PRO A 42 13.89 -12.60 7.65
C PRO A 42 13.38 -11.25 8.15
N ILE A 43 14.27 -10.32 8.51
CA ILE A 43 13.89 -8.96 8.88
C ILE A 43 13.29 -8.23 7.68
N ILE A 44 13.94 -8.30 6.51
CA ILE A 44 13.44 -7.72 5.26
C ILE A 44 12.08 -8.33 4.90
N MET A 45 11.93 -9.66 5.02
CA MET A 45 10.65 -10.34 4.79
C MET A 45 9.56 -9.86 5.76
N SER A 46 9.89 -9.68 7.04
CA SER A 46 8.96 -9.14 8.04
C SER A 46 8.47 -7.74 7.68
N PHE A 47 9.39 -6.87 7.23
CA PHE A 47 9.03 -5.54 6.71
C PHE A 47 8.11 -5.63 5.49
N ALA A 48 8.39 -6.52 4.56
CA ALA A 48 7.55 -6.74 3.39
C ALA A 48 6.13 -7.19 3.80
N PHE A 49 6.00 -8.17 4.71
CA PHE A 49 4.70 -8.63 5.19
C PHE A 49 3.90 -7.55 5.92
N GLY A 50 4.56 -6.77 6.78
CA GLY A 50 3.94 -5.64 7.45
C GLY A 50 3.50 -4.55 6.46
N GLY A 51 4.35 -4.24 5.48
CA GLY A 51 4.07 -3.27 4.43
C GLY A 51 2.91 -3.67 3.51
N ILE A 52 2.85 -4.95 3.10
CA ILE A 52 1.73 -5.52 2.32
C ILE A 52 0.43 -5.44 3.11
N THR A 53 0.48 -5.82 4.39
CA THR A 53 -0.70 -5.80 5.25
C THR A 53 -1.23 -4.39 5.42
N PHE A 54 -0.35 -3.43 5.76
CA PHE A 54 -0.71 -2.02 5.88
C PHE A 54 -1.31 -1.48 4.58
N SER A 55 -0.58 -1.64 3.47
CA SER A 55 -0.96 -1.06 2.18
C SER A 55 -2.26 -1.66 1.64
N GLY A 56 -2.41 -2.98 1.70
CA GLY A 56 -3.62 -3.67 1.25
C GLY A 56 -4.84 -3.32 2.09
N LEU A 57 -4.73 -3.35 3.42
CA LEU A 57 -5.85 -3.02 4.31
C LEU A 57 -6.30 -1.58 4.13
N PHE A 58 -5.36 -0.63 4.09
CA PHE A 58 -5.73 0.77 3.90
C PHE A 58 -6.34 1.01 2.52
N TYR A 59 -5.70 0.51 1.46
CA TYR A 59 -6.19 0.66 0.08
C TYR A 59 -7.60 0.11 -0.09
N PHE A 60 -7.85 -1.15 0.27
CA PHE A 60 -9.17 -1.76 0.09
C PHE A 60 -10.22 -1.17 1.03
N SER A 61 -9.86 -0.83 2.27
CA SER A 61 -10.81 -0.19 3.18
C SER A 61 -11.23 1.18 2.64
N ALA A 62 -10.27 2.01 2.22
CA ALA A 62 -10.56 3.31 1.63
C ALA A 62 -11.37 3.18 0.33
N LEU A 63 -11.09 2.17 -0.49
CA LEU A 63 -11.85 1.87 -1.70
C LEU A 63 -13.31 1.51 -1.39
N LEU A 64 -13.55 0.63 -0.41
CA LEU A 64 -14.88 0.12 -0.06
C LEU A 64 -15.74 1.15 0.68
N THR A 65 -15.14 1.99 1.53
CA THR A 65 -15.89 2.94 2.37
C THR A 65 -15.94 4.34 1.77
N GLU A 66 -14.88 4.77 1.10
CA GLU A 66 -14.65 6.15 0.69
C GLU A 66 -14.28 6.23 -0.79
N GLY A 67 -14.82 5.32 -1.64
CA GLY A 67 -14.55 5.17 -3.09
C GLY A 67 -14.56 6.47 -3.92
N SER A 68 -15.01 7.57 -3.30
CA SER A 68 -14.65 8.95 -3.65
C SER A 68 -13.17 9.23 -3.91
N LEU A 69 -12.19 8.59 -3.24
CA LEU A 69 -10.78 8.94 -3.45
C LEU A 69 -10.23 8.42 -4.79
N GLN A 70 -10.75 7.28 -5.26
CA GLN A 70 -10.36 6.71 -6.55
C GLN A 70 -10.76 7.60 -7.72
N LYS A 71 -11.86 8.37 -7.60
CA LYS A 71 -12.34 9.26 -8.66
C LYS A 71 -11.34 10.36 -9.03
N TYR A 72 -10.38 10.64 -8.15
CA TYR A 72 -9.32 11.61 -8.38
C TYR A 72 -8.07 11.00 -9.02
N ILE A 73 -8.00 9.68 -9.22
CA ILE A 73 -6.96 9.07 -10.04
C ILE A 73 -7.38 9.18 -11.51
N ILE A 74 -6.65 9.96 -12.29
CA ILE A 74 -6.96 10.22 -13.71
C ILE A 74 -6.35 9.14 -14.60
N SER A 75 -5.07 8.86 -14.41
CA SER A 75 -4.33 7.89 -15.22
C SER A 75 -3.20 7.25 -14.43
N ASP A 76 -2.83 6.04 -14.83
CA ASP A 76 -1.62 5.36 -14.43
C ASP A 76 -0.80 5.10 -15.69
N ASP A 77 0.16 5.98 -15.94
CA ASP A 77 0.97 5.97 -17.15
C ASP A 77 2.34 5.37 -16.86
N THR A 78 2.73 4.38 -17.65
CA THR A 78 4.10 3.87 -17.64
C THR A 78 4.94 4.74 -18.57
N VAL A 79 5.77 5.61 -17.99
CA VAL A 79 6.60 6.56 -18.72
C VAL A 79 8.03 6.05 -18.77
N ILE A 80 8.60 5.98 -19.97
CA ILE A 80 10.02 5.68 -20.16
C ILE A 80 10.79 6.99 -20.02
N LYS A 81 11.58 7.14 -18.95
CA LYS A 81 12.48 8.27 -18.72
C LYS A 81 13.93 7.82 -18.86
N GLY A 82 14.46 7.99 -20.07
CA GLY A 82 15.82 7.52 -20.41
C GLY A 82 15.89 6.00 -20.31
N GLU A 83 16.81 5.48 -19.48
CA GLU A 83 16.97 4.04 -19.23
C GLU A 83 16.02 3.47 -18.16
N ARG A 84 15.15 4.31 -17.57
CA ARG A 84 14.24 3.91 -16.50
C ARG A 84 12.80 3.87 -16.97
N VAL A 85 12.07 2.85 -16.51
CA VAL A 85 10.62 2.75 -16.65
C VAL A 85 10.01 3.18 -15.33
N GLU A 86 9.25 4.27 -15.34
CA GLU A 86 8.58 4.81 -14.15
C GLU A 86 7.06 4.67 -14.31
N MET A 87 6.39 4.12 -13.30
CA MET A 87 4.93 4.22 -13.20
C MET A 87 4.60 5.59 -12.61
N VAL A 88 3.91 6.41 -13.39
CA VAL A 88 3.49 7.76 -12.99
C VAL A 88 1.97 7.75 -12.81
N THR A 89 1.53 7.89 -11.56
CA THR A 89 0.10 8.07 -11.24
C THR A 89 -0.24 9.55 -11.33
N THR A 90 -1.16 9.90 -12.25
CA THR A 90 -1.67 11.26 -12.42
C THR A 90 -2.94 11.43 -11.60
N THR A 91 -2.91 12.40 -10.68
CA THR A 91 -4.03 12.72 -9.79
C THR A 91 -4.67 14.05 -10.18
N ALA A 92 -6.00 14.12 -10.19
CA ALA A 92 -6.75 15.36 -10.35
C ALA A 92 -6.49 16.27 -9.15
N LEU A 93 -6.09 17.53 -9.41
CA LEU A 93 -6.07 18.55 -8.37
C LEU A 93 -7.51 18.88 -7.98
N SER A 94 -7.85 18.62 -6.72
CA SER A 94 -9.19 18.89 -6.20
C SER A 94 -9.42 20.36 -5.84
N GLY A 95 -8.34 21.14 -5.74
CA GLY A 95 -8.35 22.52 -5.26
C GLY A 95 -8.40 22.64 -3.73
N ASP A 96 -8.45 21.51 -3.01
CA ASP A 96 -8.43 21.43 -1.54
C ASP A 96 -7.16 20.68 -1.08
N PRO A 97 -6.22 21.36 -0.37
CA PRO A 97 -4.96 20.75 0.06
C PRO A 97 -5.13 19.49 0.93
N GLU A 98 -6.24 19.40 1.67
CA GLU A 98 -6.50 18.23 2.53
C GLU A 98 -6.91 17.01 1.68
N ILE A 99 -7.73 17.22 0.66
CA ILE A 99 -8.13 16.16 -0.28
C ILE A 99 -6.92 15.69 -1.07
N ASP A 100 -6.11 16.61 -1.61
CA ASP A 100 -4.92 16.29 -2.41
C ASP A 100 -3.90 15.46 -1.60
N LYS A 101 -3.73 15.75 -0.31
CA LYS A 101 -2.91 14.94 0.60
C LYS A 101 -3.44 13.51 0.72
N TRP A 102 -4.75 13.34 0.92
CA TRP A 102 -5.36 12.02 1.06
C TRP A 102 -5.31 11.22 -0.24
N ILE A 103 -5.46 11.87 -1.40
CA ILE A 103 -5.25 11.26 -2.71
C ILE A 103 -3.81 10.75 -2.83
N GLY A 104 -2.81 11.54 -2.42
CA GLY A 104 -1.42 11.12 -2.43
C GLY A 104 -1.14 9.88 -1.56
N ILE A 105 -1.69 9.85 -0.34
CA ILE A 105 -1.57 8.69 0.56
C ILE A 105 -2.25 7.46 -0.05
N TYR A 106 -3.43 7.63 -0.65
CA TYR A 106 -4.16 6.55 -1.31
C TYR A 106 -3.41 6.00 -2.53
N ALA A 107 -2.90 6.87 -3.41
CA ALA A 107 -2.11 6.48 -4.57
C ALA A 107 -0.83 5.74 -4.16
N PHE A 108 -0.11 6.27 -3.16
CA PHE A 108 1.09 5.63 -2.62
C PHE A 108 0.81 4.23 -2.09
N THR A 109 -0.23 4.08 -1.26
CA THR A 109 -0.56 2.78 -0.65
C THR A 109 -1.06 1.76 -1.68
N ARG A 110 -1.84 2.19 -2.68
CA ARG A 110 -2.20 1.36 -3.83
C ARG A 110 -0.98 0.87 -4.59
N ASN A 111 -0.05 1.77 -4.91
CA ASN A 111 1.14 1.42 -5.69
C ASN A 111 2.09 0.53 -4.87
N LEU A 112 2.25 0.79 -3.57
CA LEU A 112 3.00 -0.06 -2.65
C LEU A 112 2.42 -1.48 -2.61
N PHE A 113 1.09 -1.60 -2.52
CA PHE A 113 0.43 -2.91 -2.52
C PHE A 113 0.64 -3.65 -3.84
N GLY A 114 0.42 -2.98 -4.97
CA GLY A 114 0.62 -3.56 -6.31
C GLY A 114 2.05 -4.05 -6.54
N MET A 115 3.05 -3.24 -6.18
CA MET A 115 4.47 -3.61 -6.28
C MET A 115 4.82 -4.78 -5.35
N SER A 116 4.12 -4.95 -4.24
CA SER A 116 4.43 -6.01 -3.28
C SER A 116 3.76 -7.35 -3.63
N ILE A 117 2.63 -7.34 -4.33
CA ILE A 117 1.93 -8.58 -4.75
C ILE A 117 2.61 -9.25 -5.93
N ILE A 118 3.08 -8.48 -6.92
CA ILE A 118 3.62 -9.04 -8.17
C ILE A 118 4.75 -10.06 -7.88
N PRO A 119 5.77 -9.77 -7.05
CA PRO A 119 6.78 -10.75 -6.69
C PRO A 119 6.22 -11.99 -5.99
N LEU A 120 5.22 -11.83 -5.11
CA LEU A 120 4.59 -12.96 -4.41
C LEU A 120 3.82 -13.87 -5.37
N LEU A 121 3.12 -13.32 -6.34
CA LEU A 121 2.43 -14.11 -7.37
C LEU A 121 3.42 -14.86 -8.26
N ILE A 122 4.54 -14.23 -8.63
CA ILE A 122 5.61 -14.88 -9.39
C ILE A 122 6.20 -16.04 -8.57
N LEU A 123 6.56 -15.80 -7.30
CA LEU A 123 7.12 -16.84 -6.43
C LEU A 123 6.13 -17.98 -6.18
N GLY A 124 4.86 -17.66 -5.93
CA GLY A 124 3.81 -18.66 -5.75
C GLY A 124 3.55 -19.48 -7.02
N GLY A 125 3.53 -18.83 -8.18
CA GLY A 125 3.43 -19.50 -9.48
C GLY A 125 4.61 -20.43 -9.73
N LEU A 126 5.84 -19.97 -9.49
CA LEU A 126 7.03 -20.83 -9.59
C LEU A 126 6.95 -22.01 -8.61
N TYR A 127 6.53 -21.81 -7.37
CA TYR A 127 6.41 -22.90 -6.40
C TYR A 127 5.37 -23.96 -6.79
N LEU A 128 4.25 -23.55 -7.39
CA LEU A 128 3.15 -24.46 -7.76
C LEU A 128 3.37 -25.17 -9.10
N PHE A 129 4.14 -24.58 -10.01
CA PHE A 129 4.31 -25.05 -11.39
C PHE A 129 5.76 -25.40 -11.80
N ALA A 130 6.74 -25.29 -10.89
CA ALA A 130 8.09 -25.84 -11.06
C ALA A 130 8.18 -27.27 -10.52
#